data_AF-A0A484KLD6-F1
#
_entry.id   AF-A0A484KLD6-F1
#
_cell.length_a   1.000
_cell.length_b   1.000
_cell.length_c   1.000
_cell.angle_alpha   90.00
_cell.angle_beta   90.00
_cell.angle_gamma   90.00
#
_symmetry.space_group_name_H-M   'P 1'
#
loop_
_entity.id
_entity.type
_entity.pdbx_description
1 polymer ?
#
loop_
_entity_poly.entity_id
_entity_poly.type
_entity_poly.pdbx_seq_one_letter_code
_entity_poly.pdbx_strand_id
1 'polypeptide(L)'
;MNIDTTCVLCKNAIEDRDHLFYECRFTKEVLTHIGQWINHRFLVGNGEEWQKEYWRIKGRKRRQVVAAAFAAICYTVWRARNKWIKLQEEISIEDCCMFIRYQLKTYINVKLKSNYLS
;
A
#
# COMPACT_ATOMS: atom_id res chain seq x y z
N MET A 1 13.42 -9.79 -28.05
CA MET A 1 12.65 -10.25 -26.87
C MET A 1 11.51 -9.27 -26.71
N ASN A 2 10.26 -9.70 -26.92
CA ASN A 2 9.10 -8.85 -26.68
C ASN A 2 8.71 -9.06 -25.21
N ILE A 3 9.08 -8.12 -24.35
CA ILE A 3 8.75 -8.19 -22.92
C ILE A 3 7.38 -7.59 -22.76
N ASP A 4 6.42 -8.37 -22.28
CA ASP A 4 5.12 -7.83 -21.90
C ASP A 4 5.31 -6.92 -20.67
N THR A 5 5.07 -5.63 -20.88
CA THR A 5 5.18 -4.61 -19.84
C THR A 5 3.85 -4.35 -19.15
N THR A 6 2.80 -5.10 -19.45
CA THR A 6 1.50 -4.95 -18.80
C THR A 6 1.59 -5.30 -17.31
N CYS A 7 1.01 -4.47 -16.45
CA CYS A 7 0.99 -4.71 -15.02
C CYS A 7 0.26 -6.02 -14.72
N VAL A 8 0.98 -6.94 -14.09
CA VAL A 8 0.48 -8.28 -13.79
C VAL A 8 -0.66 -8.30 -12.77
N LEU A 9 -0.76 -7.25 -11.94
CA LEU A 9 -1.77 -7.15 -10.89
C LEU A 9 -3.12 -6.69 -11.43
N CYS A 10 -3.15 -5.69 -12.33
CA CYS A 10 -4.40 -5.15 -12.87
C CYS A 10 -4.72 -5.62 -14.29
N LYS A 11 -3.71 -6.12 -15.03
CA LYS A 11 -3.81 -6.60 -16.42
C LYS A 11 -4.41 -5.56 -17.38
N ASN A 12 -4.21 -4.26 -17.11
CA ASN A 12 -4.94 -3.19 -17.79
C ASN A 12 -4.06 -2.03 -18.32
N ALA A 13 -2.88 -1.79 -17.76
CA ALA A 13 -2.00 -0.72 -18.18
C ALA A 13 -0.53 -1.14 -18.13
N ILE A 14 0.34 -0.35 -18.76
CA ILE A 14 1.78 -0.52 -18.67
C ILE A 14 2.22 -0.33 -17.22
N GLU A 15 3.05 -1.24 -16.75
CA GLU A 15 3.64 -1.15 -15.43
C GLU A 15 4.82 -0.19 -15.42
N ASP A 16 4.66 0.89 -14.66
CA ASP A 16 5.76 1.69 -14.16
C ASP A 16 5.62 1.88 -12.65
N ARG A 17 6.52 2.67 -12.05
CA ARG A 17 6.50 2.96 -10.61
C ARG A 17 5.18 3.61 -10.18
N ASP A 18 4.71 4.59 -10.95
CA ASP A 18 3.59 5.41 -10.52
C ASP A 18 2.27 4.65 -10.70
N HIS A 19 2.16 3.91 -11.82
CA HIS A 19 1.12 2.93 -12.01
C HIS A 19 1.08 1.92 -10.86
N LEU A 20 2.19 1.24 -10.58
CA LEU A 20 2.20 0.16 -9.59
C LEU A 20 1.77 0.61 -8.19
N PHE A 21 2.19 1.80 -7.74
CA PHE A 21 1.99 2.24 -6.36
C PHE A 21 0.85 3.23 -6.14
N TYR A 22 0.37 3.91 -7.19
CA TYR A 22 -0.64 4.96 -7.04
C TYR A 22 -1.84 4.77 -7.96
N GLU A 23 -1.65 4.31 -9.20
CA GLU A 23 -2.75 4.31 -10.18
C GLU A 23 -3.43 2.95 -10.37
N CYS A 24 -2.68 1.87 -10.16
CA CYS A 24 -3.09 0.49 -10.36
C CYS A 24 -4.37 0.20 -9.56
N ARG A 25 -5.36 -0.39 -10.24
CA ARG A 25 -6.67 -0.71 -9.63
C ARG A 25 -6.51 -1.58 -8.38
N PHE A 26 -5.66 -2.61 -8.45
CA PHE A 26 -5.34 -3.47 -7.32
C PHE A 26 -4.80 -2.66 -6.13
N THR A 27 -3.81 -1.80 -6.38
CA THR A 27 -3.19 -0.98 -5.33
C THR A 27 -4.15 0.04 -4.74
N LYS A 28 -4.99 0.70 -5.55
CA LYS A 28 -6.02 1.63 -5.10
C LYS A 28 -7.04 0.98 -4.17
N GLU A 29 -7.40 -0.27 -4.43
CA GLU A 29 -8.31 -1.04 -3.58
C GLU A 29 -7.68 -1.31 -2.21
N VAL A 30 -6.42 -1.76 -2.17
CA VAL A 30 -5.66 -1.94 -0.93
C VAL A 30 -5.51 -0.61 -0.16
N LEU A 31 -5.14 0.47 -0.83
CA LEU A 31 -5.06 1.82 -0.25
C LEU A 31 -6.39 2.23 0.37
N THR A 32 -7.50 1.95 -0.29
CA THR A 32 -8.85 2.27 0.20
C THR A 32 -9.18 1.49 1.46
N HIS A 33 -9.01 0.16 1.46
CA HIS A 33 -9.34 -0.67 2.62
C HIS A 33 -8.46 -0.37 3.84
N ILE A 34 -7.15 -0.22 3.65
CA ILE A 34 -6.24 0.12 4.75
C ILE A 34 -6.45 1.55 5.22
N GLY A 35 -6.68 2.48 4.28
CA GLY A 35 -7.01 3.86 4.56
C GLY A 35 -8.25 3.99 5.43
N GLN A 36 -9.36 3.36 5.04
CA GLN A 36 -10.59 3.31 5.84
C GLN A 36 -10.34 2.78 7.26
N TRP A 37 -9.59 1.68 7.39
CA TRP A 37 -9.28 1.09 8.68
C TRP A 37 -8.49 2.03 9.60
N ILE A 38 -7.55 2.81 9.06
CA ILE A 38 -6.79 3.79 9.84
C ILE A 38 -7.42 5.19 9.83
N ASN A 39 -8.63 5.36 9.29
CA ASN A 39 -9.30 6.66 9.11
C ASN A 39 -8.49 7.70 8.29
N HIS A 40 -7.83 7.27 7.21
CA HIS A 40 -7.03 8.11 6.33
C HIS A 40 -7.41 7.87 4.87
N ARG A 41 -7.47 8.92 4.05
CA ARG A 41 -7.78 8.81 2.63
C ARG A 41 -6.55 9.15 1.83
N PHE A 42 -5.92 8.14 1.24
CA PHE A 42 -4.81 8.31 0.31
C PHE A 42 -5.34 8.91 -1.00
N LEU A 43 -4.99 10.17 -1.28
CA LEU A 43 -5.42 10.90 -2.48
C LEU A 43 -4.22 11.18 -3.39
N VAL A 44 -3.49 10.13 -3.73
CA VAL A 44 -2.19 10.23 -4.39
C VAL A 44 -2.20 9.51 -5.74
N GLY A 45 -1.81 10.22 -6.79
CA GLY A 45 -1.57 9.70 -8.14
C GLY A 45 -0.09 9.52 -8.46
N ASN A 46 0.82 10.11 -7.67
CA ASN A 46 2.27 9.96 -7.85
C ASN A 46 3.03 10.25 -6.55
N GLY A 47 4.36 10.10 -6.62
CA GLY A 47 5.25 10.32 -5.48
C GLY A 47 5.29 11.76 -4.95
N GLU A 48 5.13 12.78 -5.81
CA GLU A 48 5.14 14.18 -5.36
C GLU A 48 3.87 14.53 -4.59
N GLU A 49 2.71 14.04 -5.05
CA GLU A 49 1.44 14.18 -4.35
C GLU A 49 1.48 13.49 -2.98
N TRP A 50 2.08 12.30 -2.91
CA TRP A 50 2.30 11.63 -1.63
C TRP A 50 3.19 12.43 -0.68
N GLN A 51 4.28 13.01 -1.16
CA GLN A 51 5.12 13.86 -0.31
C GLN A 51 4.34 15.08 0.22
N LYS A 52 3.57 15.75 -0.63
CA LYS A 52 2.72 16.89 -0.23
C LYS A 52 1.68 16.47 0.82
N GLU A 53 1.03 15.33 0.62
CA GLU A 53 0.05 14.79 1.57
C GLU A 53 0.71 14.45 2.92
N TYR A 54 1.84 13.74 2.89
CA TYR A 54 2.60 13.35 4.08
C TYR A 54 2.93 14.55 4.98
N TRP A 55 3.38 15.66 4.40
CA TRP A 55 3.73 16.87 5.15
C TRP A 55 2.51 17.60 5.72
N ARG A 56 1.33 17.46 5.11
CA ARG A 56 0.06 18.03 5.62
C ARG A 56 -0.50 17.27 6.82
N ILE A 57 -0.06 16.04 7.08
CA ILE A 57 -0.53 15.25 8.23
C ILE A 57 -0.07 15.92 9.52
N LYS A 58 -1.06 16.33 10.32
CA LYS A 58 -0.88 16.90 11.66
C LYS A 58 -0.66 15.81 12.71
N GLY A 59 0.25 16.06 13.64
CA GLY A 59 0.59 15.16 14.74
C GLY A 59 1.64 14.11 14.37
N ARG A 60 2.73 14.05 15.15
CA ARG A 60 3.87 13.14 14.91
C ARG A 60 3.45 11.68 14.84
N LYS A 61 2.68 11.20 15.82
CA LYS A 61 2.22 9.81 15.87
C LYS A 61 1.34 9.46 14.67
N ARG A 62 0.41 10.34 14.32
CA ARG A 62 -0.49 10.16 13.18
C ARG A 62 0.28 10.03 11.86
N ARG A 63 1.26 10.93 11.65
CA ARG A 63 2.15 10.89 10.51
C ARG A 63 2.96 9.59 10.44
N GLN A 64 3.45 9.10 11.58
CA GLN A 64 4.16 7.82 11.66
C GLN A 64 3.25 6.63 11.30
N VAL A 65 2.01 6.58 11.80
CA VAL A 65 1.04 5.53 11.47
C VAL A 65 0.74 5.51 9.97
N VAL A 66 0.43 6.67 9.39
CA VAL A 66 0.10 6.78 7.96
C VAL A 66 1.30 6.41 7.07
N ALA A 67 2.50 6.85 7.43
CA ALA A 67 3.71 6.48 6.68
C ALA A 67 4.05 4.99 6.79
N ALA A 68 3.90 4.40 7.98
CA ALA A 68 4.09 2.97 8.18
C ALA A 68 3.05 2.15 7.39
N ALA A 69 1.80 2.61 7.35
CA ALA A 69 0.75 1.99 6.54
C ALA A 69 1.11 2.04 5.05
N PHE A 70 1.49 3.21 4.54
CA PHE A 70 1.89 3.36 3.14
C PHE A 70 3.09 2.47 2.78
N ALA A 71 4.13 2.44 3.63
CA ALA A 71 5.28 1.57 3.44
C ALA A 71 4.89 0.07 3.43
N ALA A 72 4.01 -0.36 4.33
CA ALA A 72 3.50 -1.73 4.37
C ALA A 72 2.68 -2.07 3.11
N ILE A 73 1.90 -1.13 2.58
CA ILE A 73 1.16 -1.28 1.31
C ILE A 73 2.16 -1.46 0.16
N CYS A 74 3.15 -0.58 0.01
CA CYS A 74 4.16 -0.69 -1.04
C CYS A 74 4.87 -2.05 -1.02
N TYR A 75 5.29 -2.51 0.16
CA TYR A 75 5.91 -3.82 0.30
C TYR A 75 4.97 -4.96 -0.08
N THR A 76 3.70 -4.89 0.34
CA THR A 76 2.71 -5.93 0.06
C THR A 76 2.36 -6.00 -1.43
N VAL A 77 2.24 -4.86 -2.10
CA VAL A 77 2.06 -4.77 -3.56
C VAL A 77 3.26 -5.37 -4.29
N TRP A 78 4.48 -5.00 -3.90
CA TRP A 78 5.70 -5.60 -4.45
C TRP A 78 5.74 -7.12 -4.25
N ARG A 79 5.34 -7.60 -3.06
CA ARG A 79 5.27 -9.03 -2.75
C ARG A 79 4.25 -9.74 -3.62
N ALA A 80 3.03 -9.21 -3.78
CA ALA A 80 1.99 -9.77 -4.62
C ALA A 80 2.44 -9.86 -6.08
N ARG A 81 3.00 -8.77 -6.60
CA ARG A 81 3.56 -8.70 -7.96
C ARG A 81 4.61 -9.78 -8.19
N ASN A 82 5.56 -9.92 -7.29
CA ASN A 82 6.64 -10.90 -7.44
C ASN A 82 6.16 -12.33 -7.27
N LYS A 83 5.14 -12.57 -6.44
CA LYS A 83 4.54 -13.90 -6.30
C LYS A 83 3.91 -14.35 -7.61
N TRP A 84 3.19 -13.45 -8.28
CA TRP A 84 2.68 -13.72 -9.62
C TRP A 84 3.81 -13.96 -10.63
N ILE A 85 4.80 -13.06 -10.72
CA ILE A 85 5.90 -13.19 -11.70
C ILE A 85 6.68 -14.50 -11.53
N LYS A 86 6.90 -14.95 -10.30
CA LYS A 86 7.74 -16.13 -10.01
C LYS A 86 6.96 -17.43 -9.94
N LEU A 87 5.74 -17.39 -9.41
CA LEU A 87 4.96 -18.58 -9.04
C LEU A 87 3.59 -18.64 -9.71
N GLN A 88 3.18 -17.60 -10.46
CA GLN A 88 1.84 -17.46 -11.04
C GLN A 88 0.72 -17.57 -10.00
N GLU A 89 1.01 -17.13 -8.77
CA GLU A 89 0.07 -17.18 -7.66
C GLU A 89 -0.50 -15.78 -7.39
N GLU A 90 -1.82 -15.64 -7.52
CA GLU A 90 -2.54 -14.40 -7.15
C GLU A 90 -2.69 -14.31 -5.64
N ILE A 91 -2.46 -13.12 -5.09
CA ILE A 91 -2.76 -12.81 -3.70
C ILE A 91 -4.03 -11.96 -3.71
N SER A 92 -5.04 -12.38 -2.96
CA SER A 92 -6.29 -11.62 -2.85
C SER A 92 -6.08 -10.28 -2.16
N ILE A 93 -7.00 -9.33 -2.40
CA ILE A 93 -7.02 -8.04 -1.70
C ILE A 93 -7.18 -8.27 -0.19
N GLU A 94 -7.99 -9.25 0.23
CA GLU A 94 -8.19 -9.54 1.65
C GLU A 94 -6.91 -10.06 2.30
N ASP A 95 -6.18 -10.99 1.65
CA ASP A 95 -4.90 -11.49 2.17
C ASP A 95 -3.86 -10.38 2.29
N CYS A 96 -3.82 -9.46 1.30
CA CYS A 96 -2.99 -8.27 1.39
C CYS A 96 -3.38 -7.41 2.60
N CYS A 97 -4.68 -7.16 2.78
CA CYS A 97 -5.17 -6.35 3.88
C CYS A 97 -4.90 -6.98 5.24
N MET A 98 -5.12 -8.29 5.39
CA MET A 98 -4.80 -9.04 6.61
C MET A 98 -3.30 -8.94 6.95
N PHE A 99 -2.43 -9.14 5.96
CA PHE A 99 -0.98 -9.02 6.14
C PHE A 99 -0.59 -7.60 6.61
N ILE A 100 -1.10 -6.56 5.93
CA ILE A 100 -0.80 -5.17 6.28
C ILE A 100 -1.31 -4.83 7.68
N ARG A 101 -2.55 -5.21 8.02
CA ARG A 101 -3.14 -4.99 9.35
C ARG A 101 -2.28 -5.64 10.45
N TYR A 102 -1.82 -6.86 10.22
CA TYR A 102 -0.95 -7.56 11.17
C TYR A 102 0.39 -6.84 11.37
N GLN A 103 1.08 -6.47 10.28
CA GLN A 103 2.35 -5.74 10.35
C GLN A 103 2.18 -4.38 11.02
N LEU A 104 1.12 -3.65 10.69
CA LEU A 104 0.87 -2.32 11.23
C LEU A 104 0.50 -2.36 12.72
N LYS A 105 -0.36 -3.31 13.15
CA LYS A 105 -0.65 -3.53 14.58
C LYS A 105 0.63 -3.81 15.36
N THR A 106 1.50 -4.67 14.82
CA THR A 106 2.78 -5.01 15.45
C THR A 106 3.67 -3.77 15.59
N TYR A 107 3.82 -2.99 14.52
CA TYR A 107 4.60 -1.75 14.55
C TYR A 107 4.02 -0.73 15.55
N ILE A 108 2.71 -0.49 15.53
CA ILE A 108 2.06 0.49 16.40
C ILE A 108 2.20 0.10 17.87
N ASN A 109 1.97 -1.18 18.20
CA ASN A 109 2.04 -1.66 19.58
C ASN A 109 3.47 -1.62 20.11
N VAL A 110 4.44 -2.10 19.33
CA VAL A 110 5.84 -2.23 19.78
C VAL A 110 6.59 -0.90 19.72
N LYS A 111 6.49 -0.17 18.60
CA LYS A 111 7.29 1.05 18.36
C LYS A 111 6.60 2.32 18.82
N LEU A 112 5.28 2.44 18.60
CA LEU A 112 4.54 3.65 18.97
C LEU A 112 3.90 3.59 20.36
N LYS A 113 3.84 2.39 20.98
CA LYS A 113 3.23 2.14 22.29
C LYS A 113 1.86 2.81 22.41
N SER A 114 0.98 2.57 21.43
CA SER A 114 -0.26 3.31 21.27
C SER A 114 -1.44 2.42 20.89
N ASN A 115 -2.60 2.58 21.55
CA ASN A 115 -3.82 1.83 21.23
C ASN A 115 -4.65 2.53 20.12
N TYR A 116 -4.01 2.95 19.02
CA TYR A 116 -4.67 3.78 18.00
C TYR A 116 -5.75 3.06 17.17
N LEU A 117 -5.82 1.72 17.26
CA LEU A 117 -6.64 0.85 16.41
C LEU A 117 -7.34 -0.27 17.21
N SER A 118 -7.73 0.03 18.46
CA SER A 118 -8.56 -0.87 19.29
C SER A 118 -9.92 -1.10 18.66
#